data_AF-A0A3B8VLB7-F1
#
_entry.id   AF-A0A3B8VLB7-F1
#
_cell.length_a   1.000
_cell.length_b   1.000
_cell.length_c   1.000
_cell.angle_alpha   90.00
_cell.angle_beta   90.00
_cell.angle_gamma   90.00
#
_symmetry.space_group_name_H-M   'P 1'
#
loop_
_entity.id
_entity.type
_entity.pdbx_description
1 polymer ?
#
loop_
_entity_poly.entity_id
_entity_poly.type
_entity_poly.pdbx_seq_one_letter_code
_entity_poly.pdbx_strand_id
1 'polypeptide(L)'
;MNKSIKRRITFVVIALIISGIVIVDSVGVFDEGPYIKIPHGNHTHYVPRDRDQSVPLDAFPTEEPRPGERIMPNGTVVRENP
;
A
#
# COMPACT_ATOMS: atom_id res chain seq x y z
N MET A 1 -37.38 -20.55 6.88
CA MET A 1 -36.83 -19.30 6.30
C MET A 1 -36.96 -19.33 4.78
N ASN A 2 -37.55 -18.28 4.19
CA ASN A 2 -37.82 -18.17 2.75
C ASN A 2 -36.52 -18.25 1.91
N LYS A 3 -36.57 -18.96 0.78
CA LYS A 3 -35.43 -19.13 -0.15
C LYS A 3 -34.91 -17.79 -0.67
N SER A 4 -35.76 -16.79 -0.85
CA SER A 4 -35.35 -15.43 -1.24
C SER A 4 -34.59 -14.71 -0.11
N ILE A 5 -35.02 -14.88 1.13
CA ILE A 5 -34.36 -14.31 2.31
C ILE A 5 -32.98 -14.93 2.51
N LYS A 6 -32.85 -16.26 2.37
CA LYS A 6 -31.55 -16.95 2.42
C LYS A 6 -30.58 -16.38 1.38
N ARG A 7 -31.02 -16.21 0.13
CA ARG A 7 -30.20 -15.62 -0.95
C ARG A 7 -29.75 -14.19 -0.64
N ARG A 8 -30.64 -13.36 -0.08
CA ARG A 8 -30.30 -11.99 0.33
C ARG A 8 -29.26 -11.97 1.44
N ILE A 9 -29.42 -12.81 2.46
CA ILE A 9 -28.44 -12.93 3.55
C ILE A 9 -27.10 -13.39 3.00
N THR A 10 -27.08 -14.43 2.16
CA THR A 10 -25.85 -14.91 1.51
C THR A 10 -25.16 -13.79 0.71
N PHE A 11 -25.93 -13.04 -0.08
CA PHE A 11 -25.39 -11.91 -0.84
C PHE A 11 -24.78 -10.83 0.07
N VAL A 12 -25.49 -10.43 1.12
CA VAL A 12 -25.00 -9.42 2.08
C VAL A 12 -23.72 -9.89 2.77
N VAL A 13 -23.66 -11.14 3.21
CA VAL A 13 -22.45 -11.71 3.84
C VAL A 13 -21.27 -11.68 2.88
N ILE A 14 -21.46 -12.11 1.62
CA ILE A 14 -20.41 -12.07 0.60
C ILE A 14 -19.95 -10.64 0.35
N ALA A 15 -20.89 -9.69 0.21
CA ALA A 15 -20.56 -8.28 -0.01
C ALA A 15 -19.76 -7.69 1.17
N LEU A 16 -20.11 -8.04 2.41
CA LEU A 16 -19.36 -7.59 3.60
C LEU A 16 -17.95 -8.17 3.63
N ILE A 17 -17.77 -9.44 3.27
CA ILE A 17 -16.44 -10.07 3.21
C ILE A 17 -15.58 -9.37 2.16
N ILE A 18 -16.10 -9.18 0.95
CA ILE A 18 -15.37 -8.51 -0.13
C ILE A 18 -15.03 -7.07 0.27
N SER A 19 -15.98 -6.33 0.82
CA SER A 19 -15.75 -4.97 1.30
C SER A 19 -14.64 -4.91 2.37
N GLY A 20 -14.65 -5.86 3.32
CA GLY A 20 -13.59 -5.97 4.32
C GLY A 20 -12.21 -6.21 3.71
N ILE A 21 -12.09 -7.10 2.72
CA ILE A 21 -10.83 -7.35 2.01
C ILE A 21 -10.34 -6.08 1.31
N VAL A 22 -11.23 -5.38 0.59
CA VAL A 22 -10.89 -4.13 -0.12
C VAL A 22 -10.40 -3.04 0.84
N ILE A 23 -11.00 -2.91 2.02
CA ILE A 23 -10.56 -1.93 3.03
C ILE A 23 -9.18 -2.28 3.58
N VAL A 24 -8.90 -3.56 3.86
CA VAL A 24 -7.60 -4.01 4.39
C VAL A 24 -6.49 -3.81 3.36
N ASP A 25 -6.79 -4.11 2.09
CA ASP A 25 -5.86 -3.88 0.98
C ASP A 25 -5.57 -2.40 0.75
N SER A 26 -6.60 -1.53 0.82
CA SER A 26 -6.43 -0.09 0.56
C SER A 26 -5.56 0.65 1.58
N VAL A 27 -5.39 0.09 2.78
CA VAL A 27 -4.49 0.61 3.81
C VAL A 27 -3.11 -0.06 3.80
N GLY A 28 -2.82 -0.88 2.79
CA GLY A 28 -1.50 -1.48 2.56
C GLY A 28 -1.13 -2.59 3.55
N VAL A 29 -2.11 -3.23 4.20
CA VAL A 29 -1.84 -4.37 5.11
C VAL A 29 -1.25 -5.56 4.36
N PHE A 30 -1.61 -5.75 3.09
CA PHE A 30 -1.06 -6.79 2.23
C PHE A 30 0.13 -6.31 1.38
N ASP A 31 0.56 -5.06 1.52
CA ASP A 31 1.75 -4.58 0.82
C ASP A 31 2.98 -5.21 1.48
N GLU A 32 3.65 -6.13 0.77
CA GLU A 32 4.92 -6.73 1.21
C GLU A 32 6.15 -6.04 0.61
N GLY A 33 5.94 -5.01 -0.23
CA GLY A 33 7.01 -4.29 -0.91
C GLY A 33 7.97 -3.56 0.05
N PRO A 34 9.23 -3.31 -0.36
CA PRO A 34 10.26 -2.65 0.47
C PRO A 34 9.94 -1.19 0.79
N TYR A 35 8.95 -0.61 0.11
CA TYR A 35 8.44 0.74 0.31
C TYR A 35 6.91 0.76 0.33
N ILE A 36 6.36 1.85 0.85
CA ILE A 36 4.94 2.21 0.79
C ILE A 36 4.76 3.46 -0.09
N LYS A 37 3.57 3.59 -0.69
CA LYS A 37 3.19 4.72 -1.54
C LYS A 37 2.41 5.74 -0.72
N ILE A 38 2.98 6.92 -0.51
CA ILE A 38 2.34 7.99 0.27
C ILE A 38 1.90 9.12 -0.67
N PRO A 39 0.58 9.31 -0.90
CA PRO A 39 0.10 10.46 -1.67
C PRO A 39 0.32 11.75 -0.88
N HIS A 40 0.95 12.74 -1.52
CA HIS A 40 1.19 14.06 -0.95
C HIS A 40 0.94 15.14 -2.02
N GLY A 41 -0.06 16.00 -1.79
CA GLY A 41 -0.48 16.99 -2.77
C GLY A 41 -0.97 16.35 -4.08
N ASN A 42 -0.23 16.58 -5.17
CA ASN A 42 -0.55 16.10 -6.52
C ASN A 42 0.33 14.94 -7.00
N HIS A 43 1.20 14.40 -6.15
CA HIS A 43 2.11 13.31 -6.49
C HIS A 43 2.15 12.27 -5.35
N THR A 44 2.89 11.20 -5.58
CA THR A 44 3.06 10.10 -4.62
C THR A 44 4.55 9.93 -4.35
N HIS A 45 4.93 9.85 -3.08
CA HIS A 45 6.28 9.50 -2.66
C HIS A 45 6.37 8.00 -2.39
N TYR A 46 7.48 7.41 -2.81
CA TYR A 46 7.85 6.04 -2.48
C TYR A 46 8.74 6.08 -1.25
N VAL A 47 8.27 5.53 -0.13
CA VAL A 47 8.90 5.69 1.18
C VAL A 47 9.25 4.33 1.75
N PRO A 48 10.52 4.04 2.08
CA PRO A 48 10.90 2.76 2.62
C PRO A 48 10.30 2.56 4.02
N ARG A 49 10.01 1.30 4.37
CA ARG A 49 9.39 1.00 5.67
C ARG A 49 10.29 1.35 6.85
N ASP A 50 11.61 1.32 6.65
CA ASP A 50 12.63 1.69 7.60
C ASP A 50 13.07 3.16 7.48
N ARG A 51 12.20 4.06 6.96
CA ARG A 51 12.50 5.49 6.83
C ARG A 51 13.01 6.11 8.13
N ASP A 52 13.93 7.05 7.98
CA ASP A 52 14.27 7.97 9.07
C ASP A 52 13.11 8.96 9.25
N GLN A 53 12.47 8.95 10.42
CA GLN A 53 11.31 9.82 10.69
C GLN A 53 11.69 11.30 10.80
N SER A 54 12.98 11.63 10.96
CA SER A 54 13.47 13.00 10.93
C SER A 54 13.57 13.58 9.51
N VAL A 55 13.53 12.71 8.49
CA VAL A 55 13.59 13.11 7.08
C VAL A 55 12.19 13.50 6.58
N PRO A 56 12.00 14.71 6.01
CA PRO A 56 10.72 15.14 5.45
C PRO A 56 10.24 14.21 4.33
N LEU A 57 8.92 14.03 4.21
CA LEU A 57 8.33 13.19 3.15
C LEU A 57 8.70 13.66 1.74
N ASP A 58 8.86 14.97 1.55
CA ASP A 58 9.24 15.58 0.26
C ASP A 58 10.66 15.19 -0.21
N ALA A 59 11.49 14.63 0.68
CA ALA A 59 12.84 14.16 0.34
C ALA A 59 12.86 12.76 -0.31
N PHE A 60 11.73 12.05 -0.30
CA PHE A 60 11.62 10.72 -0.89
C PHE A 60 11.27 10.80 -2.38
N PRO A 61 11.71 9.83 -3.21
CA PRO A 61 11.48 9.88 -4.65
C PRO A 61 9.99 9.77 -4.99
N THR A 62 9.61 10.40 -6.10
CA THR A 62 8.26 10.33 -6.68
C THR A 62 8.18 9.40 -7.90
N GLU A 63 9.30 8.77 -8.24
CA GLU A 63 9.41 7.70 -9.22
C GLU A 63 9.61 6.36 -8.51
N GLU A 64 9.00 5.31 -9.05
CA GLU A 64 9.14 3.96 -8.50
C GLU A 64 10.58 3.46 -8.71
N PRO A 65 11.21 2.81 -7.71
CA PRO A 65 12.54 2.23 -7.86
C PRO A 65 12.57 1.22 -9.00
N ARG A 66 13.63 1.26 -9.80
CA ARG A 66 13.82 0.26 -10.87
C ARG A 66 14.16 -1.10 -10.26
N PRO A 67 14.03 -2.20 -11.02
CA PRO A 67 14.52 -3.49 -10.58
C PRO A 67 16.00 -3.42 -10.18
N GLY A 68 16.30 -3.87 -8.96
CA GLY A 68 17.65 -3.79 -8.36
C GLY A 68 17.99 -2.43 -7.75
N GLU A 69 17.03 -1.54 -7.56
CA GLU A 69 17.20 -0.30 -6.79
C GLU A 69 16.43 -0.37 -5.47
N ARG A 70 17.01 0.23 -4.43
CA ARG A 70 16.40 0.39 -3.11
C ARG A 70 16.39 1.85 -2.71
N ILE A 71 15.28 2.28 -2.11
CA ILE A 71 15.18 3.57 -1.44
C ILE A 71 15.71 3.41 -0.02
N MET A 72 16.73 4.19 0.32
CA MET A 72 17.35 4.19 1.63
C MET A 72 16.52 5.01 2.63
N PRO A 73 16.69 4.81 3.94
CA PRO A 73 15.95 5.54 4.98
C PRO A 73 15.96 7.06 4.87
N ASN A 74 16.98 7.62 4.22
CA ASN A 74 17.17 9.04 4.00
C ASN A 74 16.58 9.58 2.68
N GLY A 75 15.86 8.74 1.91
CA GLY A 75 15.28 9.09 0.61
C GLY A 75 16.20 8.90 -0.60
N THR A 76 17.47 8.51 -0.41
CA THR A 76 18.38 8.25 -1.53
C THR A 76 18.05 6.92 -2.21
N VAL A 77 18.03 6.90 -3.54
CA VAL A 77 17.91 5.65 -4.31
C VAL A 77 19.31 5.11 -4.61
N VAL A 78 19.56 3.86 -4.23
CA VAL A 78 20.82 3.16 -4.49
C VAL A 78 20.57 1.89 -5.29
N ARG A 79 21.54 1.49 -6.11
CA ARG A 79 21.50 0.19 -6.78
C ARG A 79 21.95 -0.88 -5.79
N GLU A 80 21.09 -1.85 -5.51
CA GLU A 80 21.50 -3.08 -4.84
C GLU A 80 22.30 -3.90 -5.86
N ASN A 81 23.61 -4.04 -5.60
CA ASN A 81 24.43 -4.91 -6.43
C ASN A 81 23.91 -6.35 -6.32
N PRO A 82 23.83 -7.11 -7.43
CA PRO A 82 23.48 -8.53 -7.40
C PRO A 82 24.54 -9.37 -6.66
#